data_AF-A0A9P2ZUU4-F1
#
_entry.id   AF-A0A9P2ZUU4-F1
#
_cell.length_a   1.000
_cell.length_b   1.000
_cell.length_c   1.000
_cell.angle_alpha   90.00
_cell.angle_beta   90.00
_cell.angle_gamma   90.00
#
_symmetry.space_group_name_H-M   'P 1'
#
loop_
_entity.id
_entity.type
_entity.pdbx_description
1 polymer ?
#
loop_
_entity_poly.entity_id
_entity_poly.type
_entity_poly.pdbx_seq_one_letter_code
_entity_poly.pdbx_strand_id
1 'polypeptide(L)'
;MRSLIAVLSLALLSLTSAQVSTIYWPIASPGPKYPWVIGAKNILAWQTGGGTGIDSFDVQLHNSNKSVMIGFLPIALRVPLERLPSGHHNYGGEMEVDLDSGIPTGDNFRLIFMNTYHGEVYATSDKFSIYASQPANYTTDADLPTATITATLTGDPNPTQQWAITLNGINPDATASAQVIAGNAGSGQ
;
A
#
# COMPACT_ATOMS: atom_id res chain seq x y z
N MET A 1 -22.51 19.72 52.95
CA MET A 1 -23.14 18.96 51.85
C MET A 1 -23.47 19.80 50.61
N ARG A 2 -22.83 20.96 50.36
CA ARG A 2 -23.03 21.76 49.13
C ARG A 2 -21.81 21.79 48.20
N SER A 3 -20.63 21.43 48.70
CA SER A 3 -19.39 21.45 47.91
C SER A 3 -19.02 20.12 47.26
N LEU A 4 -19.71 19.02 47.61
CA LEU A 4 -19.43 17.69 47.04
C LEU A 4 -20.15 17.44 45.70
N ILE A 5 -21.24 18.17 45.44
CA ILE A 5 -22.08 17.97 44.24
C ILE A 5 -21.47 18.70 43.03
N ALA A 6 -20.78 19.83 43.24
CA ALA A 6 -20.16 20.60 42.16
C ALA A 6 -18.95 19.92 41.51
N VAL A 7 -18.23 19.08 42.26
CA VAL A 7 -17.02 18.39 41.75
C VAL A 7 -17.39 17.19 40.88
N LEU A 8 -18.57 16.57 41.11
CA LEU A 8 -19.03 15.43 40.31
C LEU A 8 -19.60 15.86 38.95
N SER A 9 -20.09 17.10 38.83
CA SER A 9 -20.62 17.64 37.57
C SER A 9 -19.53 18.04 36.56
N LEU A 10 -18.31 18.33 37.05
CA LEU A 10 -17.19 18.80 36.22
C LEU A 10 -16.32 17.65 35.68
N ALA A 11 -16.54 16.42 36.14
CA ALA A 11 -15.81 15.23 35.67
C ALA A 11 -16.46 14.54 34.45
N LEU A 12 -17.67 14.96 34.04
CA LEU A 12 -18.41 14.34 32.93
C LEU A 12 -18.34 15.10 31.59
N LEU A 13 -17.62 16.22 31.53
CA LEU A 13 -17.50 17.05 30.31
C LEU A 13 -16.29 16.72 29.42
N SER A 14 -15.53 15.68 29.75
CA SER A 14 -14.30 15.30 29.04
C SER A 14 -14.45 14.03 28.20
N LEU A 15 -15.65 13.73 27.69
CA LEU A 15 -15.77 12.87 26.52
C LEU A 15 -15.82 13.77 25.29
N THR A 16 -14.69 14.43 25.00
CA THR A 16 -14.44 14.90 23.64
C THR A 16 -14.49 13.67 22.76
N SER A 17 -15.47 13.63 21.85
CA SER A 17 -15.56 12.63 20.81
C SER A 17 -14.18 12.50 20.18
N ALA A 18 -13.56 11.33 20.36
CA ALA A 18 -12.44 10.94 19.54
C ALA A 18 -13.00 10.91 18.11
N GLN A 19 -12.77 11.99 17.37
CA GLN A 19 -12.90 12.00 15.93
C GLN A 19 -11.84 11.01 15.46
N VAL A 20 -12.23 9.74 15.30
CA VAL A 20 -11.43 8.80 14.53
C VAL A 20 -11.50 9.37 13.12
N SER A 21 -10.50 10.15 12.73
CA SER A 21 -10.26 10.47 11.33
C SER A 21 -9.87 9.15 10.69
N THR A 22 -10.86 8.36 10.27
CA THR A 22 -10.60 7.26 9.36
C THR A 22 -10.21 7.92 8.06
N ILE A 23 -8.91 8.05 7.84
CA ILE A 23 -8.35 8.38 6.54
C ILE A 23 -9.01 7.42 5.54
N TYR A 24 -9.90 7.96 4.72
CA TYR A 24 -10.60 7.17 3.71
C TYR A 24 -9.69 7.10 2.49
N TRP A 25 -8.93 6.02 2.39
CA TRP A 25 -8.04 5.73 1.27
C TRP A 25 -8.41 4.38 0.65
N PRO A 26 -9.47 4.33 -0.18
CA PRO A 26 -9.92 3.08 -0.77
C PRO A 26 -9.01 2.65 -1.92
N ILE A 27 -8.72 1.34 -1.93
CA ILE A 27 -8.12 0.64 -3.05
C ILE A 27 -9.27 0.10 -3.91
N ALA A 28 -9.42 0.65 -5.11
CA ALA A 28 -10.54 0.35 -6.01
C ALA A 28 -10.34 -0.96 -6.81
N SER A 29 -9.08 -1.31 -7.08
CA SER A 29 -8.69 -2.58 -7.69
C SER A 29 -7.32 -2.98 -7.15
N PRO A 30 -7.06 -4.26 -6.88
CA PRO A 30 -7.96 -5.41 -7.03
C PRO A 30 -9.05 -5.47 -5.96
N GLY A 31 -10.05 -6.32 -6.20
CA GLY A 31 -11.11 -6.63 -5.25
C GLY A 31 -11.86 -7.91 -5.64
N PRO A 32 -12.89 -8.33 -4.89
CA PRO A 32 -13.65 -9.54 -5.19
C PRO A 32 -14.27 -9.56 -6.60
N LYS A 33 -14.64 -8.38 -7.11
CA LYS A 33 -15.19 -8.19 -8.46
C LYS A 33 -14.10 -8.11 -9.54
N TYR A 34 -12.87 -7.77 -9.15
CA TYR A 34 -11.72 -7.53 -10.03
C TYR A 34 -10.54 -8.39 -9.58
N PRO A 35 -10.63 -9.73 -9.76
CA PRO A 35 -9.54 -10.63 -9.43
C PRO A 35 -8.37 -10.42 -10.39
N TRP A 36 -7.18 -10.80 -9.95
CA TRP A 36 -6.02 -10.82 -10.82
C TRP A 36 -5.85 -12.18 -11.49
N VAL A 37 -5.19 -12.18 -12.64
CA VAL A 37 -4.96 -13.37 -13.48
C VAL A 37 -3.52 -13.36 -13.95
N ILE A 38 -2.85 -14.51 -13.86
CA ILE A 38 -1.48 -14.70 -14.37
C ILE A 38 -1.43 -14.41 -15.87
N GLY A 39 -0.41 -13.64 -16.30
CA GLY A 39 -0.20 -13.25 -17.69
C GLY A 39 -1.25 -12.30 -18.28
N ALA A 40 -2.19 -11.79 -17.47
CA ALA A 40 -3.15 -10.78 -17.87
C ALA A 40 -2.70 -9.37 -17.42
N LYS A 41 -3.29 -8.34 -18.03
CA LYS A 41 -3.11 -6.95 -17.61
C LYS A 41 -3.89 -6.68 -16.33
N ASN A 42 -3.25 -6.90 -15.18
CA ASN A 42 -3.88 -6.66 -13.87
C ASN A 42 -3.69 -5.20 -13.45
N ILE A 43 -4.77 -4.56 -13.02
CA ILE A 43 -4.73 -3.16 -12.58
C ILE A 43 -4.78 -3.07 -11.06
N LEU A 44 -3.86 -2.30 -10.51
CA LEU A 44 -3.93 -1.72 -9.16
C LEU A 44 -4.36 -0.26 -9.31
N ALA A 45 -5.44 0.15 -8.64
CA ALA A 45 -5.92 1.53 -8.63
C ALA A 45 -6.45 1.94 -7.26
N TRP A 46 -6.23 3.19 -6.86
CA TRP A 46 -6.66 3.73 -5.57
C TRP A 46 -7.12 5.18 -5.70
N GLN A 47 -7.94 5.64 -4.75
CA GLN A 47 -8.31 7.06 -4.66
C GLN A 47 -7.31 7.84 -3.80
N THR A 48 -7.18 9.15 -4.00
CA THR A 48 -6.25 9.96 -3.20
C THR A 48 -6.69 10.00 -1.74
N GLY A 49 -5.80 9.69 -0.81
CA GLY A 49 -5.98 9.98 0.61
C GLY A 49 -5.77 11.47 0.87
N GLY A 50 -6.73 12.33 0.52
CA GLY A 50 -6.64 13.78 0.75
C GLY A 50 -6.47 14.11 2.24
N GLY A 51 -5.60 15.09 2.55
CA GLY A 51 -5.43 15.59 3.93
C GLY A 51 -4.73 14.62 4.90
N THR A 52 -3.96 13.65 4.39
CA THR A 52 -3.37 12.56 5.20
C THR A 52 -2.03 12.90 5.83
N GLY A 53 -1.28 13.87 5.29
CA GLY A 53 0.10 14.12 5.72
C GLY A 53 1.10 13.02 5.31
N ILE A 54 0.69 12.13 4.40
CA ILE A 54 1.52 11.05 3.86
C ILE A 54 2.17 11.55 2.57
N ASP A 55 3.50 11.58 2.50
CA ASP A 55 4.18 12.03 1.27
C ASP A 55 4.43 10.89 0.28
N SER A 56 4.67 9.70 0.81
CA SER A 56 4.90 8.49 0.03
C SER A 56 4.50 7.24 0.82
N PHE A 57 4.29 6.16 0.08
CA PHE A 57 3.93 4.86 0.65
C PHE A 57 4.51 3.74 -0.21
N ASP A 58 4.50 2.54 0.34
CA ASP A 58 4.92 1.32 -0.32
C ASP A 58 3.72 0.38 -0.49
N VAL A 59 3.79 -0.49 -1.50
CA VAL A 59 2.73 -1.45 -1.84
C VAL A 59 3.24 -2.87 -1.70
N GLN A 60 2.57 -3.66 -0.86
CA GLN A 60 2.89 -5.06 -0.65
C GLN A 60 1.68 -5.95 -0.92
N LEU A 61 1.91 -7.11 -1.53
CA LEU A 61 0.93 -8.17 -1.68
C LEU A 61 1.10 -9.21 -0.58
N HIS A 62 0.00 -9.49 0.11
CA HIS A 62 -0.08 -10.44 1.22
C HIS A 62 -1.15 -11.48 0.94
N ASN A 63 -1.06 -12.64 1.58
CA ASN A 63 -2.15 -13.61 1.64
C ASN A 63 -2.46 -13.94 3.10
N SER A 64 -3.76 -13.99 3.45
CA SER A 64 -4.17 -14.32 4.81
C SER A 64 -3.97 -15.80 5.16
N ASN A 65 -3.81 -16.67 4.15
CA ASN A 65 -3.58 -18.09 4.29
C ASN A 65 -2.09 -18.42 4.10
N LYS A 66 -1.42 -18.79 5.20
CA LYS A 66 0.02 -19.13 5.20
C LYS A 66 0.35 -20.39 4.41
N SER A 67 -0.62 -21.24 4.11
CA SER A 67 -0.40 -22.38 3.21
C SER A 67 -0.36 -21.98 1.74
N VAL A 68 -0.83 -20.77 1.39
CA VAL A 68 -0.76 -20.21 0.03
C VAL A 68 0.50 -19.37 -0.12
N MET A 69 0.79 -18.49 0.85
CA MET A 69 1.96 -17.63 0.78
C MET A 69 2.47 -17.30 2.19
N ILE A 70 3.78 -17.46 2.41
CA ILE A 70 4.46 -17.08 3.65
C ILE A 70 5.33 -15.86 3.36
N GLY A 71 5.09 -14.76 4.08
CA GLY A 71 5.73 -13.47 3.80
C GLY A 71 4.87 -12.62 2.87
N PHE A 72 5.51 -11.75 2.11
CA PHE A 72 4.85 -10.80 1.21
C PHE A 72 5.65 -10.63 -0.08
N LEU A 73 4.98 -10.19 -1.14
CA LEU A 73 5.63 -9.80 -2.39
C LEU A 73 5.70 -8.26 -2.47
N PRO A 74 6.91 -7.66 -2.55
CA PRO A 74 7.09 -6.21 -2.67
C PRO A 74 6.76 -5.72 -4.08
N ILE A 75 5.64 -4.99 -4.24
CA ILE A 75 5.20 -4.47 -5.54
C ILE A 75 5.91 -3.16 -5.87
N ALA A 76 5.71 -2.12 -5.04
CA ALA A 76 6.20 -0.79 -5.36
C ALA A 76 6.75 -0.09 -4.12
N LEU A 77 7.96 0.46 -4.24
CA LEU A 77 8.63 1.26 -3.21
C LEU A 77 8.48 2.75 -3.53
N ARG A 78 8.23 3.58 -2.51
CA ARG A 78 8.19 5.05 -2.63
C ARG A 78 7.20 5.55 -3.67
N VAL A 79 6.00 4.98 -3.67
CA VAL A 79 4.88 5.52 -4.45
C VAL A 79 4.56 6.92 -3.93
N PRO A 80 4.61 7.96 -4.76
CA PRO A 80 4.24 9.30 -4.32
C PRO A 80 2.74 9.37 -4.01
N LEU A 81 2.34 10.16 -3.00
CA LEU A 81 0.91 10.41 -2.76
C LEU A 81 0.29 11.33 -3.83
N GLU A 82 1.10 12.15 -4.50
CA GLU A 82 0.65 12.92 -5.66
C GLU A 82 0.16 12.00 -6.77
N ARG A 83 -0.81 12.50 -7.52
CA ARG A 83 -1.45 11.74 -8.59
C ARG A 83 -0.41 11.27 -9.60
N LEU A 84 -0.34 9.96 -9.83
CA LEU A 84 0.55 9.41 -10.84
C LEU A 84 0.23 9.99 -12.24
N PRO A 85 1.22 10.05 -13.17
CA PRO A 85 1.05 10.69 -14.48
C PRO A 85 -0.12 10.14 -15.31
N SER A 86 -0.55 8.91 -15.05
CA SER A 86 -1.69 8.23 -15.67
C SER A 86 -3.07 8.76 -15.26
N GLY A 87 -3.15 9.53 -14.16
CA GLY A 87 -4.36 9.83 -13.40
C GLY A 87 -5.65 9.97 -14.20
N HIS A 88 -6.41 8.89 -14.26
CA HIS A 88 -7.80 8.88 -14.68
C HIS A 88 -8.73 9.31 -13.53
N HIS A 89 -9.96 9.76 -13.83
CA HIS A 89 -11.09 10.00 -12.91
C HIS A 89 -10.83 10.00 -11.39
N ASN A 90 -10.65 11.15 -10.71
CA ASN A 90 -10.59 11.25 -9.23
C ASN A 90 -9.70 10.19 -8.48
N TYR A 91 -8.86 9.43 -9.18
CA TYR A 91 -7.98 8.42 -8.61
C TYR A 91 -6.71 9.10 -8.10
N GLY A 92 -6.17 8.56 -7.02
CA GLY A 92 -4.86 8.94 -6.49
C GLY A 92 -3.72 8.32 -7.27
N GLY A 93 -3.97 7.25 -8.00
CA GLY A 93 -3.02 6.66 -8.94
C GLY A 93 -3.40 5.26 -9.35
N GLU A 94 -2.67 4.75 -10.33
CA GLU A 94 -2.81 3.44 -10.91
C GLU A 94 -1.47 2.87 -11.35
N MET A 95 -1.36 1.54 -11.31
CA MET A 95 -0.26 0.80 -11.93
C MET A 95 -0.74 -0.54 -12.45
N GLU A 96 -0.07 -1.02 -13.49
CA GLU A 96 -0.21 -2.40 -13.94
C GLU A 96 0.66 -3.28 -13.06
N VAL A 97 0.14 -4.45 -12.69
CA VAL A 97 0.89 -5.48 -11.96
C VAL A 97 0.97 -6.73 -12.83
N ASP A 98 2.10 -6.91 -13.49
CA ASP A 98 2.35 -8.10 -14.29
C ASP A 98 2.73 -9.27 -13.37
N LEU A 99 2.02 -10.39 -13.54
CA LEU A 99 2.16 -11.57 -12.70
C LEU A 99 2.72 -12.72 -13.52
N ASP A 100 3.96 -13.12 -13.21
CA ASP A 100 4.56 -14.31 -13.78
C ASP A 100 3.93 -15.61 -13.23
N SER A 101 4.14 -16.70 -13.97
CA SER A 101 3.75 -18.06 -13.64
C SER A 101 4.23 -18.57 -12.27
N GLY A 102 5.27 -17.97 -11.70
CA GLY A 102 5.77 -18.30 -10.36
C GLY A 102 4.97 -17.70 -9.20
N ILE A 103 3.94 -16.88 -9.46
CA ILE A 103 3.16 -16.23 -8.41
C ILE A 103 2.12 -17.19 -7.81
N PRO A 104 1.98 -17.27 -6.47
CA PRO A 104 0.92 -18.03 -5.83
C PRO A 104 -0.48 -17.65 -6.33
N THR A 105 -1.31 -18.67 -6.55
CA THR A 105 -2.71 -18.51 -6.95
C THR A 105 -3.66 -18.99 -5.86
N GLY A 106 -4.91 -18.54 -5.91
CA GLY A 106 -5.95 -18.85 -4.93
C GLY A 106 -6.63 -17.61 -4.37
N ASP A 107 -7.26 -17.76 -3.21
CA ASP A 107 -8.08 -16.72 -2.58
C ASP A 107 -7.35 -16.06 -1.39
N ASN A 108 -7.96 -15.01 -0.86
CA ASN A 108 -7.54 -14.28 0.35
C ASN A 108 -6.26 -13.45 0.20
N PHE A 109 -5.92 -13.05 -1.03
CA PHE A 109 -4.92 -12.03 -1.27
C PHE A 109 -5.44 -10.66 -0.85
N ARG A 110 -4.53 -9.79 -0.42
CA ARG A 110 -4.78 -8.39 -0.07
C ARG A 110 -3.58 -7.55 -0.42
N LEU A 111 -3.83 -6.29 -0.79
CA LEU A 111 -2.79 -5.29 -0.87
C LEU A 111 -2.75 -4.48 0.42
N ILE A 112 -1.54 -4.13 0.83
CA ILE A 112 -1.26 -3.26 1.97
C ILE A 112 -0.48 -2.06 1.44
N PHE A 113 -1.00 -0.86 1.72
CA PHE A 113 -0.28 0.39 1.52
C PHE A 113 0.28 0.80 2.87
N MET A 114 1.59 1.00 2.96
CA MET A 114 2.25 1.23 4.24
C MET A 114 3.55 2.02 4.11
N ASN A 115 4.07 2.49 5.24
CA ASN A 115 5.48 2.84 5.36
C ASN A 115 6.25 1.59 5.83
N THR A 116 7.08 1.00 4.95
CA THR A 116 7.80 -0.24 5.30
C THR A 116 8.82 -0.01 6.42
N TYR A 117 9.37 1.20 6.56
CA TYR A 117 10.37 1.50 7.57
C TYR A 117 9.76 1.63 8.98
N HIS A 118 8.68 2.39 9.12
CA HIS A 118 7.99 2.58 10.40
C HIS A 118 6.93 1.51 10.70
N GLY A 119 6.59 0.68 9.71
CA GLY A 119 5.56 -0.36 9.83
C GLY A 119 4.12 0.19 9.87
N GLU A 120 3.92 1.47 9.55
CA GLU A 120 2.61 2.12 9.61
C GLU A 120 1.76 1.74 8.39
N VAL A 121 0.58 1.19 8.63
CA VAL A 121 -0.36 0.79 7.58
C VAL A 121 -1.34 1.91 7.29
N TYR A 122 -1.40 2.35 6.03
CA TYR A 122 -2.25 3.44 5.57
C TYR A 122 -3.55 2.95 4.93
N ALA A 123 -3.50 1.87 4.15
CA ALA A 123 -4.67 1.28 3.53
C ALA A 123 -4.53 -0.24 3.38
N THR A 124 -5.66 -0.93 3.30
CA THR A 124 -5.71 -2.37 3.01
C THR A 124 -6.86 -2.63 2.06
N SER A 125 -6.63 -3.43 1.01
CA SER A 125 -7.66 -3.76 0.05
C SER A 125 -8.66 -4.77 0.63
N ASP A 126 -9.81 -4.87 -0.03
CA ASP A 126 -10.65 -6.06 0.10
C ASP A 126 -9.88 -7.32 -0.31
N LYS A 127 -10.34 -8.47 0.18
CA LYS A 127 -9.80 -9.76 -0.27
C LYS A 127 -10.12 -9.96 -1.75
N PHE A 128 -9.15 -10.49 -2.47
CA PHE A 128 -9.34 -10.88 -3.86
C PHE A 128 -8.65 -12.21 -4.13
N SER A 129 -8.87 -12.72 -5.34
CA SER A 129 -8.30 -13.96 -5.83
C SER A 129 -7.29 -13.68 -6.94
N ILE A 130 -6.25 -14.51 -7.00
CA ILE A 130 -5.33 -14.58 -8.13
C ILE A 130 -5.57 -15.91 -8.84
N TYR A 131 -5.95 -15.87 -10.11
CA TYR A 131 -6.21 -17.06 -10.92
C TYR A 131 -5.06 -17.39 -11.85
N ALA A 132 -4.75 -18.69 -12.01
CA ALA A 132 -3.75 -19.16 -12.96
C ALA A 132 -4.15 -18.93 -14.43
N SER A 133 -5.46 -18.80 -14.70
CA SER A 133 -6.01 -18.50 -16.02
C SER A 133 -7.33 -17.77 -15.88
N GLN A 134 -7.71 -17.03 -16.91
CA GLN A 134 -8.92 -16.22 -16.91
C GLN A 134 -10.18 -17.11 -16.79
N PRO A 135 -11.01 -16.95 -15.75
CA PRO A 135 -12.24 -17.73 -15.65
C PRO A 135 -13.26 -17.29 -16.71
N ALA A 136 -14.16 -18.20 -17.11
CA ALA A 136 -15.10 -17.98 -18.22
C ALA A 136 -16.07 -16.79 -18.00
N ASN A 137 -16.34 -16.44 -16.74
CA ASN A 137 -17.17 -15.31 -16.32
C ASN A 137 -16.35 -14.06 -15.96
N TYR A 138 -15.07 -14.01 -16.33
CA TYR A 138 -14.23 -12.86 -16.11
C TYR A 138 -14.62 -11.71 -17.03
N THR A 139 -14.93 -10.57 -16.44
CA THR A 139 -15.13 -9.32 -17.15
C THR A 139 -14.03 -8.36 -16.75
N THR A 140 -13.21 -7.92 -17.71
CA THR A 140 -12.36 -6.74 -17.52
C THR A 140 -13.26 -5.53 -17.28
N ASP A 141 -13.01 -4.76 -16.22
CA ASP A 141 -13.76 -3.53 -16.01
C ASP A 141 -13.32 -2.47 -17.03
N ALA A 142 -14.29 -1.94 -17.79
CA ALA A 142 -14.07 -0.89 -18.77
C ALA A 142 -13.80 0.49 -18.10
N ASP A 143 -14.18 0.65 -16.83
CA ASP A 143 -14.05 1.90 -16.08
C ASP A 143 -12.71 2.00 -15.32
N LEU A 144 -11.89 0.95 -15.32
CA LEU A 144 -10.57 1.00 -14.69
C LEU A 144 -9.59 1.82 -15.53
N PRO A 145 -8.71 2.59 -14.88
CA PRO A 145 -7.73 3.42 -15.57
C PRO A 145 -6.75 2.61 -16.41
N THR A 146 -6.23 3.23 -17.46
CA THR A 146 -5.07 2.70 -18.19
C THR A 146 -3.79 3.12 -17.48
N ALA A 147 -3.16 2.17 -16.79
CA ALA A 147 -1.86 2.39 -16.16
C ALA A 147 -0.74 2.61 -17.21
N THR A 148 0.17 3.52 -16.90
CA THR A 148 1.35 3.85 -17.73
C THR A 148 2.66 3.29 -17.15
N ILE A 149 2.62 2.77 -15.93
CA ILE A 149 3.72 2.11 -15.25
C ILE A 149 3.35 0.66 -14.95
N THR A 150 4.34 -0.22 -14.96
CA THR A 150 4.17 -1.65 -14.72
C THR A 150 5.14 -2.12 -13.65
N ALA A 151 4.62 -2.84 -12.66
CA ALA A 151 5.40 -3.59 -11.68
C ALA A 151 5.32 -5.09 -12.01
N THR A 152 6.45 -5.74 -12.23
CA THR A 152 6.49 -7.18 -12.57
C THR A 152 6.86 -8.00 -11.34
N LEU A 153 5.95 -8.86 -10.88
CA LEU A 153 6.21 -9.80 -9.80
C LEU A 153 6.64 -11.16 -10.37
N THR A 154 7.70 -11.71 -9.80
CA THR A 154 8.23 -13.03 -10.18
C THR A 154 8.42 -13.91 -8.95
N GLY A 155 7.83 -15.11 -8.98
CA GLY A 155 8.06 -16.15 -7.98
C GLY A 155 7.43 -15.89 -6.61
N ASP A 156 7.75 -16.79 -5.68
CA ASP A 156 7.32 -16.75 -4.29
C ASP A 156 8.13 -15.74 -3.46
N PRO A 157 7.56 -15.25 -2.32
CA PRO A 157 8.30 -14.43 -1.37
C PRO A 157 9.64 -15.04 -0.98
N ASN A 158 10.71 -14.26 -1.09
CA ASN A 158 12.02 -14.65 -0.59
C ASN A 158 12.73 -13.49 0.14
N PRO A 159 13.64 -13.78 1.11
CA PRO A 159 14.27 -12.73 1.93
C PRO A 159 15.13 -11.74 1.16
N THR A 160 15.60 -12.11 -0.04
CA THR A 160 16.44 -11.27 -0.91
C THR A 160 15.66 -10.57 -2.01
N GLN A 161 14.34 -10.68 -1.99
CA GLN A 161 13.50 -10.17 -3.06
C GLN A 161 13.57 -8.65 -3.13
N GLN A 162 13.80 -8.14 -4.33
CA GLN A 162 13.77 -6.72 -4.61
C GLN A 162 12.34 -6.26 -4.89
N TRP A 163 12.09 -4.97 -4.72
CA TRP A 163 10.86 -4.32 -5.13
C TRP A 163 10.71 -4.40 -6.65
N ALA A 164 9.52 -4.75 -7.13
CA ALA A 164 9.27 -4.84 -8.56
C ALA A 164 9.41 -3.47 -9.26
N ILE A 165 9.09 -2.38 -8.58
CA ILE A 165 9.38 -1.02 -9.03
C ILE A 165 9.73 -0.10 -7.86
N THR A 166 10.59 0.90 -8.11
CA THR A 166 10.81 2.03 -7.19
C THR A 166 10.42 3.32 -7.89
N LEU A 167 9.55 4.11 -7.26
CA LEU A 167 9.06 5.38 -7.78
C LEU A 167 9.76 6.57 -7.11
N ASN A 168 9.41 7.78 -7.56
CA ASN A 168 10.04 9.03 -7.20
C ASN A 168 9.48 9.70 -5.94
N GLY A 169 8.60 9.04 -5.17
CA GLY A 169 8.09 9.57 -3.92
C GLY A 169 9.21 9.90 -2.93
N ILE A 170 8.95 10.81 -2.00
CA ILE A 170 9.94 11.20 -0.99
C ILE A 170 10.43 9.94 -0.27
N ASN A 171 11.74 9.82 -0.08
CA ASN A 171 12.25 8.88 0.89
C ASN A 171 12.06 9.56 2.25
N PRO A 172 11.12 9.11 3.11
CA PRO A 172 10.86 9.76 4.39
C PRO A 172 12.12 9.82 5.27
N ASP A 173 13.11 8.95 4.99
CA ASP A 173 14.35 8.83 5.76
C ASP A 173 15.53 9.60 5.14
N ALA A 174 15.38 10.22 3.96
CA ALA A 174 16.44 11.04 3.35
C ALA A 174 16.74 12.34 4.13
N THR A 175 16.07 12.57 5.26
CA THR A 175 16.35 13.69 6.18
C THR A 175 17.58 13.47 7.07
N ALA A 176 18.23 12.30 7.02
CA ALA A 176 19.63 12.20 7.39
C ALA A 176 20.48 12.84 6.27
N SER A 177 20.50 14.16 6.21
CA SER A 177 21.67 14.85 5.68
C SER A 177 22.84 14.34 6.51
N ALA A 178 23.65 13.43 5.95
CA ALA A 178 24.93 13.13 6.53
C ALA A 178 25.65 14.48 6.61
N GLN A 179 25.71 15.09 7.80
CA GLN A 179 26.78 16.03 8.05
C GLN A 179 28.03 15.22 7.82
N VAL A 180 28.67 15.45 6.67
CA VAL A 180 30.03 14.99 6.42
C VAL A 180 30.89 15.75 7.43
N ILE A 181 30.91 15.25 8.66
CA ILE A 181 32.01 15.53 9.58
C ILE A 181 33.13 14.68 9.01
N ALA A 182 33.86 15.26 8.06
CA ALA A 182 35.12 14.71 7.57
C ALA A 182 36.12 14.69 8.74
N GLY A 183 35.97 13.72 9.63
CA GLY A 183 37.02 13.27 10.52
C GLY A 183 37.88 12.31 9.71
N ASN A 184 38.99 12.83 9.17
CA ASN A 184 40.01 12.05 8.50
C ASN A 184 40.64 11.05 9.48
N ALA A 185 40.00 9.89 9.68
CA ALA A 185 40.48 8.82 10.54
C ALA A 185 41.19 7.76 9.70
N GLY A 186 42.51 7.93 9.57
CA GLY A 186 43.48 6.84 9.45
C GLY A 186 43.53 6.07 8.13
N SER A 187 44.32 6.57 7.17
CA SER A 187 44.97 5.68 6.21
C SER A 187 46.02 4.85 6.95
N GLY A 188 45.70 3.59 7.25
CA GLY A 188 46.67 2.63 7.73
C GLY A 188 47.64 2.23 6.62
N GLN A 189 48.89 2.68 6.74
CA GLN A 189 50.09 2.03 6.23
C GLN A 189 51.07 1.97 7.41
#